data_AF-A0A355B6A0-F1
#
_entry.id   AF-A0A355B6A0-F1
#
_cell.length_a   1.000
_cell.length_b   1.000
_cell.length_c   1.000
_cell.angle_alpha   90.00
_cell.angle_beta   90.00
_cell.angle_gamma   90.00
#
_symmetry.space_group_name_H-M   'P 1'
#
loop_
_entity.id
_entity.type
_entity.pdbx_description
1 polymer ?
#
loop_
_entity_poly.entity_id
_entity_poly.type
_entity_poly.pdbx_seq_one_letter_code
_entity_poly.pdbx_strand_id
1 'polypeptide(L)'
;MNLTTFELAAIALGAFGTGFFKSTFSMAIGLVLVPVMLLFWPTRFIIGTIAIHMLISDYAVIHRFWKQWEWNLAKLVIPGFYAGIVAGTSILVNLPDFWIRKSIGASCLVFILTRTWSEIKGALPALRIGRRAGFAIGLGGGIVSAITHTGGTVLTLYLLSQGVQKVQLVSTIIVTWILVNPLKVASYYAGGLLTPALLFAGAASIPFAFAGGWLGRRVLDMMSQRVFNFSLLGLAAATALRLLWE
;
A
#
# COMPACT_ATOMS: atom_id res chain seq x y z
N MET A 1 -9.07 21.24 -16.18
CA MET A 1 -9.89 20.04 -16.43
C MET A 1 -10.80 19.88 -15.22
N ASN A 2 -12.12 19.99 -15.41
CA ASN A 2 -13.08 19.89 -14.32
C ASN A 2 -13.25 18.41 -13.97
N LEU A 3 -12.95 18.05 -12.73
CA LEU A 3 -13.23 16.71 -12.21
C LEU A 3 -14.74 16.52 -12.13
N THR A 4 -15.22 15.37 -12.60
CA THR A 4 -16.63 15.00 -12.50
C THR A 4 -17.00 14.71 -11.04
N THR A 5 -18.30 14.81 -10.70
CA THR A 5 -18.79 14.41 -9.38
C THR A 5 -18.45 12.95 -9.05
N PHE A 6 -18.42 12.09 -10.07
CA PHE A 6 -18.04 10.69 -9.94
C PHE A 6 -16.57 10.50 -9.54
N GLU A 7 -15.65 11.30 -10.11
CA GLU A 7 -14.23 11.29 -9.75
C GLU A 7 -14.00 11.91 -8.37
N LEU A 8 -14.70 12.99 -8.03
CA LEU A 8 -14.63 13.59 -6.70
C LEU A 8 -15.10 12.63 -5.60
N ALA A 9 -16.16 11.86 -5.88
CA ALA A 9 -16.62 10.82 -4.97
C ALA A 9 -15.55 9.74 -4.74
N ALA A 10 -14.88 9.27 -5.79
CA ALA A 10 -13.76 8.34 -5.64
C ALA A 10 -12.60 8.94 -4.83
N ILE A 11 -12.25 10.20 -5.05
CA ILE A 11 -11.15 10.85 -4.33
C ILE A 11 -11.49 10.97 -2.83
N ALA A 12 -12.72 11.38 -2.50
CA ALA A 12 -13.17 11.48 -1.11
C ALA A 12 -13.25 10.11 -0.43
N LEU A 13 -13.84 9.11 -1.09
CA LEU A 13 -13.92 7.73 -0.59
C LEU A 13 -12.54 7.07 -0.49
N GLY A 14 -11.65 7.34 -1.44
CA GLY A 14 -10.26 6.88 -1.44
C GLY A 14 -9.47 7.49 -0.30
N ALA A 15 -9.64 8.79 -0.03
CA ALA A 15 -9.03 9.45 1.13
C ALA A 15 -9.53 8.84 2.44
N PHE A 16 -10.85 8.76 2.61
CA PHE A 16 -11.49 8.17 3.78
C PHE A 16 -11.04 6.72 3.98
N GLY A 17 -11.12 5.91 2.93
CA GLY A 17 -10.69 4.52 2.94
C GLY A 17 -9.22 4.38 3.28
N THR A 18 -8.34 5.21 2.70
CA THR A 18 -6.90 5.17 3.00
C THR A 18 -6.66 5.42 4.48
N GLY A 19 -7.32 6.43 5.06
CA GLY A 19 -7.27 6.72 6.50
C GLY A 19 -7.78 5.54 7.33
N PHE A 20 -8.96 5.03 7.00
CA PHE A 20 -9.62 3.92 7.69
C PHE A 20 -8.78 2.64 7.66
N PHE A 21 -8.39 2.17 6.47
CA PHE A 21 -7.63 0.93 6.32
C PHE A 21 -6.23 1.03 6.93
N LYS A 22 -5.61 2.21 6.95
CA LYS A 22 -4.33 2.40 7.64
C LYS A 22 -4.48 2.39 9.17
N SER A 23 -5.56 2.95 9.72
CA SER A 23 -5.77 2.94 11.17
C SER A 23 -6.32 1.61 11.69
N THR A 24 -7.10 0.87 10.90
CA THR A 24 -7.63 -0.44 11.26
C THR A 24 -6.68 -1.58 10.92
N PHE A 25 -6.27 -1.71 9.64
CA PHE A 25 -5.53 -2.89 9.16
C PHE A 25 -4.03 -2.66 9.02
N SER A 26 -3.52 -1.48 9.41
CA SER A 26 -2.12 -1.02 9.39
C SER A 26 -1.43 -1.03 8.01
N MET A 27 -1.73 -1.96 7.11
CA MET A 27 -1.08 -2.14 5.79
C MET A 27 -1.99 -2.69 4.67
N ALA A 28 -3.28 -2.94 4.91
CA ALA A 28 -4.15 -3.60 3.92
C ALA A 28 -4.73 -2.67 2.83
N ILE A 29 -4.16 -1.48 2.62
CA ILE A 29 -4.67 -0.52 1.63
C ILE A 29 -4.63 -1.13 0.22
N GLY A 30 -3.50 -1.70 -0.19
CA GLY A 30 -3.37 -2.37 -1.48
C GLY A 30 -4.14 -3.68 -1.60
N LEU A 31 -4.44 -4.33 -0.47
CA LEU A 31 -5.11 -5.64 -0.43
C LEU A 31 -6.63 -5.56 -0.38
N VAL A 32 -7.18 -4.43 0.07
CA VAL A 32 -8.62 -4.29 0.29
C VAL A 32 -9.15 -3.03 -0.36
N LEU A 33 -8.61 -1.85 -0.03
CA LEU A 33 -9.16 -0.59 -0.55
C LEU A 33 -9.05 -0.52 -2.07
N VAL A 34 -7.84 -0.74 -2.60
CA VAL A 34 -7.58 -0.70 -4.04
C VAL A 34 -8.57 -1.58 -4.79
N PRO A 35 -8.64 -2.91 -4.56
CA PRO A 35 -9.46 -3.77 -5.39
C PRO A 35 -10.97 -3.53 -5.20
N VAL A 36 -11.43 -3.05 -4.03
CA VAL A 36 -12.83 -2.60 -3.87
C VAL A 36 -13.13 -1.39 -4.76
N MET A 37 -12.26 -0.38 -4.77
CA MET A 37 -12.45 0.81 -5.60
C MET A 37 -12.38 0.49 -7.10
N LEU A 38 -11.55 -0.48 -7.48
CA LEU A 38 -11.45 -0.93 -8.87
C LEU A 38 -12.76 -1.46 -9.43
N LEU A 39 -13.69 -1.95 -8.61
CA LEU A 39 -14.99 -2.44 -9.07
C LEU A 39 -15.88 -1.35 -9.67
N PHE A 40 -15.61 -0.09 -9.32
CA PHE A 40 -16.47 1.04 -9.68
C PHE A 40 -15.76 2.08 -10.55
N TRP A 41 -14.44 2.21 -10.43
CA TRP A 41 -13.67 3.27 -11.10
C TRP A 41 -12.53 2.73 -11.98
N PRO A 42 -12.07 3.54 -12.96
CA PRO A 42 -10.94 3.17 -13.83
C PRO A 42 -9.66 2.86 -13.05
N THR A 43 -8.92 1.85 -13.50
CA THR A 43 -7.80 1.26 -12.74
C THR A 43 -6.69 2.26 -12.46
N ARG A 44 -6.23 2.94 -13.52
CA ARG A 44 -5.12 3.90 -13.45
C ARG A 44 -5.47 5.11 -12.58
N PHE A 45 -6.73 5.56 -12.66
CA PHE A 45 -7.24 6.66 -11.84
C PHE A 45 -7.21 6.30 -10.34
N ILE A 46 -7.67 5.12 -9.95
CA ILE A 46 -7.63 4.64 -8.56
C ILE A 46 -6.20 4.46 -8.06
N ILE A 47 -5.33 3.84 -8.87
CA ILE A 47 -3.92 3.64 -8.47
C ILE A 47 -3.22 4.98 -8.25
N GLY A 48 -3.46 5.96 -9.14
CA GLY A 48 -2.91 7.30 -9.02
C GLY A 48 -3.41 8.04 -7.79
N THR A 49 -4.72 8.12 -7.61
CA THR A 49 -5.33 8.87 -6.49
C THR A 49 -4.94 8.31 -5.12
N ILE A 50 -4.96 6.98 -4.95
CA ILE A 50 -4.54 6.34 -3.70
C ILE A 50 -3.07 6.63 -3.36
N ALA A 51 -2.17 6.76 -4.35
CA ALA A 51 -0.78 7.13 -4.08
C ALA A 51 -0.65 8.50 -3.40
N ILE A 52 -1.49 9.48 -3.78
CA ILE A 52 -1.50 10.81 -3.16
C ILE A 52 -1.95 10.70 -1.70
N HIS A 53 -3.03 9.95 -1.45
CA HIS A 53 -3.56 9.76 -0.09
C HIS A 53 -2.56 9.03 0.80
N MET A 54 -1.87 8.00 0.27
CA MET A 54 -0.81 7.29 0.99
C MET A 54 0.34 8.24 1.36
N LEU A 55 0.82 9.03 0.40
CA LEU A 55 1.89 10.00 0.62
C LEU A 55 1.55 10.93 1.79
N ILE A 56 0.40 11.60 1.72
CA ILE A 56 -0.02 12.55 2.75
C ILE A 56 -0.17 11.84 4.10
N SER A 57 -0.75 10.64 4.09
CA SER A 57 -0.94 9.84 5.29
C SER A 57 0.37 9.46 5.96
N ASP A 58 1.43 9.14 5.21
CA ASP A 58 2.72 8.79 5.77
C ASP A 58 3.37 9.98 6.49
N TYR A 59 3.33 11.18 5.88
CA TYR A 59 3.81 12.40 6.53
C TYR A 59 2.98 12.77 7.77
N ALA A 60 1.67 12.54 7.76
CA ALA A 60 0.80 12.85 8.90
C ALA A 60 1.12 12.02 10.15
N VAL A 61 1.71 10.82 10.01
CA VAL A 61 1.96 9.91 11.14
C VAL A 61 3.44 9.84 11.58
N ILE A 62 4.38 10.37 10.79
CA ILE A 62 5.83 10.25 11.07
C ILE A 62 6.21 10.78 12.46
N HIS A 63 5.57 11.87 12.88
CA HIS A 63 5.88 12.53 14.15
C HIS A 63 5.69 11.59 15.37
N ARG A 64 4.83 10.57 15.25
CA ARG A 64 4.54 9.60 16.32
C ARG A 64 5.66 8.57 16.50
N PHE A 65 6.47 8.37 15.48
CA PHE A 65 7.49 7.32 15.40
C PHE A 65 8.89 7.87 15.16
N TRP A 66 9.09 9.15 15.49
CA TRP A 66 10.33 9.87 15.19
C TRP A 66 11.54 9.20 15.85
N LYS A 67 12.58 8.95 15.05
CA LYS A 67 13.84 8.30 15.43
C LYS A 67 13.73 6.88 16.03
N GLN A 68 12.60 6.20 15.84
CA GLN A 68 12.41 4.82 16.33
C GLN A 68 12.67 3.77 15.24
N TRP A 69 13.23 4.16 14.08
CA TRP A 69 13.40 3.31 12.91
C TRP A 69 14.79 2.67 12.81
N GLU A 70 14.85 1.51 12.17
CA GLU A 70 16.08 0.77 11.87
C GLU A 70 16.68 1.23 10.53
N TRP A 71 17.39 2.37 10.57
CA TRP A 71 17.94 2.98 9.36
C TRP A 71 18.90 2.06 8.59
N ASN A 72 19.63 1.21 9.31
CA ASN A 72 20.57 0.26 8.71
C ASN A 72 19.89 -0.76 7.80
N LEU A 73 18.63 -1.10 8.06
CA LEU A 73 17.85 -2.00 7.22
C LEU A 73 17.13 -1.25 6.11
N ALA A 74 16.56 -0.07 6.40
CA ALA A 74 15.88 0.77 5.41
C ALA A 74 16.80 1.16 4.25
N LYS A 75 18.02 1.62 4.55
CA LYS A 75 18.98 2.09 3.52
C LYS A 75 19.39 1.00 2.52
N LEU A 76 19.22 -0.28 2.87
CA LEU A 76 19.54 -1.40 1.97
C LEU A 76 18.46 -1.61 0.90
N VAL A 77 17.20 -1.35 1.24
CA VAL A 77 16.05 -1.58 0.35
C VAL A 77 15.65 -0.33 -0.43
N ILE A 78 15.85 0.87 0.11
CA ILE A 78 15.45 2.15 -0.52
C ILE A 78 15.96 2.30 -1.97
N PRO A 79 17.24 2.03 -2.30
CA PRO A 79 17.71 2.13 -3.69
C PRO A 79 17.01 1.16 -4.63
N GLY A 80 16.71 -0.05 -4.14
CA GLY A 80 15.92 -1.03 -4.88
C GLY A 80 14.49 -0.54 -5.08
N PHE A 81 13.86 0.03 -4.03
CA PHE A 81 12.51 0.60 -4.13
C PHE A 81 12.44 1.70 -5.17
N TYR A 82 13.43 2.58 -5.24
CA TYR A 82 13.45 3.62 -6.27
C TYR A 82 13.48 3.02 -7.69
N ALA A 83 14.40 2.09 -7.95
CA ALA A 83 14.46 1.40 -9.24
C ALA A 83 13.16 0.63 -9.55
N GLY A 84 12.61 -0.04 -8.53
CA GLY A 84 11.40 -0.85 -8.65
C GLY A 84 10.15 0.00 -8.87
N ILE A 85 10.05 1.16 -8.25
CA ILE A 85 8.94 2.10 -8.46
C ILE A 85 8.97 2.61 -9.90
N VAL A 86 10.13 3.04 -10.40
CA VAL A 86 10.25 3.51 -11.79
C VAL A 86 9.89 2.38 -12.77
N ALA A 87 10.48 1.19 -12.60
CA ALA A 87 10.17 0.03 -13.44
C ALA A 87 8.68 -0.38 -13.35
N GLY A 88 8.13 -0.41 -12.14
CA GLY A 88 6.73 -0.75 -11.88
C GLY A 88 5.77 0.28 -12.46
N THR A 89 6.08 1.58 -12.39
CA THR A 89 5.32 2.64 -13.04
C THR A 89 5.38 2.50 -14.56
N SER A 90 6.56 2.21 -15.13
CA SER A 90 6.68 1.94 -16.57
C SER A 90 5.82 0.76 -17.00
N ILE A 91 5.80 -0.33 -16.22
CA ILE A 91 4.89 -1.45 -16.46
C ILE A 91 3.44 -0.95 -16.39
N LEU A 92 3.06 -0.29 -15.30
CA LEU A 92 1.69 0.19 -15.06
C LEU A 92 1.14 1.10 -16.18
N VAL A 93 1.96 1.99 -16.74
CA VAL A 93 1.54 2.91 -17.81
C VAL A 93 1.35 2.19 -19.15
N ASN A 94 2.19 1.19 -19.43
CA ASN A 94 2.23 0.50 -20.73
C ASN A 94 1.39 -0.79 -20.76
N LEU A 95 1.06 -1.36 -19.60
CA LEU A 95 0.32 -2.62 -19.52
C LEU A 95 -1.20 -2.38 -19.63
N PRO A 96 -1.93 -3.25 -20.33
CA PRO A 96 -3.39 -3.21 -20.34
C PRO A 96 -3.98 -3.35 -18.94
N ASP A 97 -5.08 -2.63 -18.68
CA ASP A 97 -5.81 -2.64 -17.40
C ASP A 97 -6.18 -4.05 -16.92
N PHE A 98 -6.48 -4.96 -17.85
CA PHE A 98 -6.72 -6.37 -17.57
C PHE A 98 -5.59 -7.00 -16.74
N TRP A 99 -4.34 -6.88 -17.19
CA TRP A 99 -3.19 -7.49 -16.50
C TRP A 99 -2.87 -6.81 -15.17
N ILE A 100 -3.12 -5.51 -15.05
CA ILE A 100 -2.97 -4.77 -13.80
C ILE A 100 -3.97 -5.32 -12.76
N ARG A 101 -5.25 -5.45 -13.15
CA ARG A 101 -6.31 -6.00 -12.30
C ARG A 101 -6.03 -7.45 -11.90
N LYS A 102 -5.58 -8.30 -12.83
CA LYS A 102 -5.14 -9.67 -12.51
C LYS A 102 -3.98 -9.69 -11.51
N SER A 103 -3.01 -8.80 -11.67
CA SER A 103 -1.85 -8.72 -10.76
C SER A 103 -2.26 -8.32 -9.33
N ILE A 104 -3.25 -7.42 -9.20
CA ILE A 104 -3.83 -7.02 -7.91
C ILE A 104 -4.58 -8.21 -7.29
N GLY A 105 -5.45 -8.88 -8.05
CA GLY A 105 -6.18 -10.06 -7.57
C GLY A 105 -5.24 -11.21 -7.16
N ALA A 106 -4.19 -11.45 -7.95
CA ALA A 106 -3.14 -12.42 -7.62
C ALA A 106 -2.38 -12.05 -6.36
N SER A 107 -2.09 -10.76 -6.13
CA SER A 107 -1.45 -10.28 -4.90
C SER A 107 -2.32 -10.53 -3.67
N CYS A 108 -3.64 -10.34 -3.79
CA CYS A 108 -4.58 -10.69 -2.73
C CYS A 108 -4.61 -12.20 -2.46
N LEU A 109 -4.59 -13.04 -3.50
CA LEU A 109 -4.54 -14.49 -3.35
C LEU A 109 -3.24 -14.96 -2.67
N VAL A 110 -2.10 -14.44 -3.10
CA VAL A 110 -0.79 -14.73 -2.48
C VAL A 110 -0.80 -14.32 -1.01
N PHE A 111 -1.39 -13.16 -0.68
CA PHE A 111 -1.54 -12.74 0.71
C PHE A 111 -2.39 -13.72 1.53
N ILE A 112 -3.52 -14.18 1.01
CA ILE A 112 -4.38 -15.16 1.69
C ILE A 112 -3.60 -16.45 1.94
N LEU A 113 -2.97 -17.01 0.90
CA LEU A 113 -2.23 -18.27 0.99
C LEU A 113 -1.06 -18.18 1.98
N THR A 114 -0.27 -17.11 1.90
CA THR A 114 0.87 -16.90 2.80
C THR A 114 0.43 -16.68 4.24
N ARG A 115 -0.69 -15.99 4.46
CA ARG A 115 -1.25 -15.79 5.80
C ARG A 115 -1.72 -17.10 6.42
N THR A 116 -2.52 -17.89 5.69
CA THR A 116 -2.99 -19.19 6.15
C THR A 116 -1.83 -20.15 6.41
N TRP A 117 -0.82 -20.15 5.54
CA TRP A 117 0.38 -20.98 5.71
C TRP A 117 1.21 -20.60 6.94
N SER A 118 1.39 -19.29 7.19
CA SER A 118 2.16 -18.80 8.34
C SER A 118 1.49 -19.15 9.67
N GLU A 119 0.17 -19.20 9.73
CA GLU A 119 -0.57 -19.64 10.92
C GLU A 119 -0.36 -21.13 11.23
N ILE A 120 -0.01 -21.93 10.21
CA ILE A 120 0.23 -23.37 10.34
C ILE A 120 1.69 -23.70 10.67
N LYS A 121 2.66 -23.03 10.03
CA LYS A 121 4.10 -23.41 10.11
C LYS A 121 4.96 -22.57 11.06
N GLY A 122 4.42 -21.50 11.65
CA GLY A 122 5.19 -20.60 12.51
C GLY A 122 6.11 -19.64 11.72
N ALA A 123 6.94 -18.89 12.45
CA ALA A 123 7.74 -17.78 11.91
C ALA A 123 8.83 -18.22 10.92
N LEU A 124 9.10 -17.37 9.92
CA LEU A 124 10.16 -17.59 8.94
C LEU A 124 11.55 -17.56 9.62
N PRO A 125 12.51 -18.36 9.14
CA PRO A 125 13.87 -18.36 9.65
C PRO A 125 14.53 -16.98 9.47
N ALA A 126 15.25 -16.54 10.51
CA ALA A 126 16.00 -15.30 10.47
C ALA A 126 17.17 -15.44 9.48
N LEU A 127 17.16 -14.64 8.42
CA LEU A 127 18.22 -14.61 7.41
C LEU A 127 18.95 -13.28 7.50
N ARG A 128 20.27 -13.25 7.63
CA ARG A 128 21.01 -11.98 7.49
C ARG A 128 21.07 -11.58 6.01
N ILE A 129 20.37 -10.51 5.67
CA ILE A 129 20.27 -10.05 4.28
C ILE A 129 21.34 -8.98 4.02
N GLY A 130 22.27 -9.28 3.12
CA GLY A 130 23.29 -8.35 2.66
C GLY A 130 22.76 -7.31 1.66
N ARG A 131 23.60 -6.33 1.30
CA ARG A 131 23.23 -5.20 0.43
C ARG A 131 22.60 -5.59 -0.92
N ARG A 132 23.12 -6.64 -1.59
CA ARG A 132 22.58 -7.12 -2.87
C ARG A 132 21.16 -7.70 -2.72
N ALA A 133 20.95 -8.50 -1.69
CA ALA A 133 19.65 -9.07 -1.41
C ALA A 133 18.66 -7.99 -0.95
N GLY A 134 19.09 -7.01 -0.15
CA GLY A 134 18.29 -5.83 0.19
C GLY A 134 17.87 -5.03 -1.04
N PHE A 135 18.77 -4.82 -2.01
CA PHE A 135 18.44 -4.19 -3.29
C PHE A 135 17.40 -5.00 -4.07
N ALA A 136 17.56 -6.32 -4.20
CA ALA A 136 16.62 -7.18 -4.93
C ALA A 136 15.23 -7.19 -4.29
N ILE A 137 15.17 -7.23 -2.94
CA ILE A 137 13.93 -7.12 -2.17
C ILE A 137 13.28 -5.75 -2.39
N GLY A 138 14.07 -4.68 -2.34
CA GLY A 138 13.59 -3.33 -2.62
C GLY A 138 13.06 -3.20 -4.04
N LEU A 139 13.75 -3.79 -5.03
CA LEU A 139 13.34 -3.80 -6.44
C LEU A 139 11.98 -4.47 -6.61
N GLY A 140 11.84 -5.71 -6.11
CA GLY A 140 10.57 -6.42 -6.14
C GLY A 140 9.47 -5.70 -5.36
N GLY A 141 9.79 -5.20 -4.16
CA GLY A 141 8.89 -4.43 -3.32
C GLY A 141 8.41 -3.14 -3.98
N GLY A 142 9.29 -2.46 -4.73
CA GLY A 142 8.97 -1.25 -5.48
C GLY A 142 8.04 -1.51 -6.66
N ILE A 143 8.31 -2.57 -7.43
CA ILE A 143 7.45 -2.99 -8.56
C ILE A 143 6.04 -3.33 -8.03
N VAL A 144 5.98 -4.15 -6.99
CA VAL A 144 4.71 -4.54 -6.35
C VAL A 144 4.01 -3.31 -5.75
N SER A 145 4.75 -2.40 -5.10
CA SER A 145 4.18 -1.15 -4.58
C SER A 145 3.56 -0.28 -5.67
N ALA A 146 4.20 -0.17 -6.84
CA ALA A 146 3.71 0.64 -7.94
C ALA A 146 2.46 0.02 -8.59
N ILE A 147 2.42 -1.30 -8.79
CA ILE A 147 1.32 -1.94 -9.52
C ILE A 147 0.10 -2.15 -8.61
N THR A 148 0.31 -2.55 -7.36
CA THR A 148 -0.77 -3.06 -6.49
C THR A 148 -0.89 -2.33 -5.15
N HIS A 149 0.04 -1.43 -4.82
CA HIS A 149 0.18 -0.83 -3.49
C HIS A 149 0.39 -1.85 -2.35
N THR A 150 0.81 -3.08 -2.65
CA THR A 150 1.08 -4.12 -1.64
C THR A 150 2.58 -4.28 -1.30
N GLY A 151 3.43 -3.34 -1.73
CA GLY A 151 4.87 -3.37 -1.42
C GLY A 151 5.21 -3.33 0.08
N GLY A 152 4.28 -2.87 0.92
CA GLY A 152 4.33 -3.00 2.39
C GLY A 152 4.43 -4.42 2.89
N THR A 153 3.82 -5.37 2.19
CA THR A 153 3.92 -6.80 2.53
C THR A 153 5.36 -7.29 2.35
N VAL A 154 6.00 -6.94 1.22
CA VAL A 154 7.39 -7.31 0.94
C VAL A 154 8.34 -6.71 1.96
N LEU A 155 8.20 -5.41 2.25
CA LEU A 155 9.03 -4.71 3.24
C LEU A 155 8.86 -5.30 4.65
N THR A 156 7.63 -5.66 5.01
CA THR A 156 7.32 -6.23 6.32
C THR A 156 7.91 -7.61 6.50
N LEU A 157 7.78 -8.49 5.49
CA LEU A 157 8.39 -9.82 5.53
C LEU A 157 9.91 -9.73 5.65
N TYR A 158 10.53 -8.80 4.90
CA TYR A 158 11.95 -8.51 5.05
C TYR A 158 12.32 -8.09 6.47
N LEU A 159 11.66 -7.09 7.04
CA LEU A 159 12.01 -6.59 8.38
C LEU A 159 11.73 -7.63 9.48
N LEU A 160 10.65 -8.39 9.38
CA LEU A 160 10.37 -9.51 10.28
C LEU A 160 11.44 -10.60 10.20
N SER A 161 11.93 -10.91 8.98
CA SER A 161 13.04 -11.86 8.80
C SER A 161 14.37 -11.37 9.42
N GLN A 162 14.51 -10.06 9.66
CA GLN A 162 15.65 -9.47 10.37
C GLN A 162 15.43 -9.39 11.90
N GLY A 163 14.30 -9.88 12.42
CA GLY A 163 13.97 -9.84 13.85
C GLY A 163 13.57 -8.45 14.36
N VAL A 164 13.14 -7.54 13.48
CA VAL A 164 12.74 -6.19 13.86
C VAL A 164 11.46 -6.23 14.70
N GLN A 165 11.48 -5.56 15.86
CA GLN A 165 10.35 -5.52 16.79
C GLN A 165 9.22 -4.61 16.29
N LYS A 166 8.00 -4.78 16.82
CA LYS A 166 6.77 -4.11 16.35
C LYS A 166 6.91 -2.60 16.13
N VAL A 167 7.43 -1.85 17.09
CA VAL A 167 7.55 -0.38 17.00
C VAL A 167 8.56 0.01 15.92
N GLN A 168 9.73 -0.64 15.92
CA GLN A 168 10.78 -0.45 14.92
C GLN A 168 10.34 -0.87 13.52
N LEU A 169 9.53 -1.91 13.41
CA LEU A 169 8.98 -2.41 12.16
C LEU A 169 8.09 -1.33 11.53
N VAL A 170 7.11 -0.84 12.28
CA VAL A 170 6.17 0.18 11.82
C VAL A 170 6.90 1.48 11.48
N SER A 171 7.82 1.94 12.35
CA SER A 171 8.59 3.17 12.11
C SER A 171 9.51 3.06 10.89
N THR A 172 10.14 1.91 10.66
CA THR A 172 11.02 1.65 9.50
C THR A 172 10.23 1.59 8.20
N ILE A 173 9.01 1.04 8.24
CA ILE A 173 8.08 1.04 7.11
C ILE A 173 7.67 2.48 6.77
N ILE A 174 7.26 3.27 7.78
CA ILE A 174 6.86 4.68 7.60
C ILE A 174 8.02 5.51 7.01
N VAL A 175 9.23 5.42 7.56
CA VAL A 175 10.36 6.21 7.04
C VAL A 175 10.73 5.78 5.62
N THR A 176 10.61 4.48 5.29
CA THR A 176 10.82 4.00 3.92
C THR A 176 9.79 4.62 2.97
N TRP A 177 8.50 4.61 3.34
CA TRP A 177 7.44 5.20 2.51
C TRP A 177 7.57 6.69 2.31
N ILE A 178 7.95 7.43 3.35
CA ILE A 178 8.18 8.87 3.26
C ILE A 178 9.30 9.21 2.27
N LEU A 179 10.29 8.33 2.15
CA LEU A 179 11.37 8.52 1.19
C LEU A 179 10.99 8.09 -0.23
N VAL A 180 10.22 7.01 -0.38
CA VAL A 180 9.97 6.42 -1.71
C VAL A 180 8.64 6.84 -2.36
N ASN A 181 7.61 7.17 -1.58
CA ASN A 181 6.32 7.60 -2.11
C ASN A 181 6.37 8.95 -2.86
N PRO A 182 7.22 9.93 -2.51
CA PRO A 182 7.40 11.12 -3.34
C PRO A 182 7.84 10.76 -4.76
N LEU A 183 8.79 9.83 -4.91
CA LEU A 183 9.19 9.33 -6.24
C LEU A 183 8.04 8.61 -6.93
N LYS A 184 7.23 7.82 -6.19
CA LYS A 184 6.05 7.15 -6.76
C LYS A 184 5.05 8.15 -7.34
N VAL A 185 4.70 9.19 -6.58
CA VAL A 185 3.80 10.26 -7.04
C VAL A 185 4.40 11.01 -8.22
N ALA A 186 5.69 11.35 -8.18
CA ALA A 186 6.39 11.99 -9.29
C ALA A 186 6.42 11.11 -10.55
N SER A 187 6.66 9.80 -10.40
CA SER A 187 6.68 8.84 -11.51
C SER A 187 5.29 8.68 -12.11
N TYR A 188 4.24 8.66 -11.30
CA TYR A 188 2.86 8.60 -11.78
C TYR A 188 2.45 9.87 -12.52
N TYR A 189 2.88 11.03 -12.03
CA TYR A 189 2.69 12.31 -12.73
C TYR A 189 3.40 12.31 -14.08
N ALA A 190 4.68 11.91 -14.12
CA ALA A 190 5.45 11.80 -15.36
C ALA A 190 4.87 10.76 -16.34
N GLY A 191 4.28 9.68 -15.82
CA GLY A 191 3.61 8.64 -16.59
C GLY A 191 2.18 8.99 -17.03
N GLY A 192 1.68 10.19 -16.71
CA GLY A 192 0.34 10.66 -17.10
C GLY A 192 -0.82 10.07 -16.28
N LEU A 193 -0.55 9.39 -15.17
CA LEU A 193 -1.59 8.87 -14.26
C LEU A 193 -2.15 9.94 -13.34
N LEU A 194 -1.38 11.01 -13.11
CA LEU A 194 -1.77 12.12 -12.26
C LEU A 194 -1.80 13.42 -13.06
N THR A 195 -2.75 14.27 -12.73
CA THR A 195 -2.86 15.63 -13.25
C THR A 195 -2.79 16.61 -12.08
N PRO A 196 -2.50 17.91 -12.34
CA PRO A 196 -2.53 18.92 -11.29
C PRO A 196 -3.87 18.99 -10.55
N ALA A 197 -4.98 18.76 -11.26
CA ALA A 197 -6.31 18.71 -10.66
C ALA A 197 -6.45 17.56 -9.64
N LEU A 198 -5.90 16.38 -9.96
CA LEU A 198 -5.91 15.24 -9.04
C LEU A 198 -5.01 15.47 -7.82
N LEU A 199 -3.86 16.11 -8.00
CA LEU A 199 -2.98 16.50 -6.89
C LEU A 199 -3.70 17.45 -5.94
N PHE A 200 -4.34 18.50 -6.48
CA PHE A 200 -5.09 19.46 -5.67
C PHE A 200 -6.29 18.81 -4.97
N ALA A 201 -7.10 18.01 -5.69
CA ALA A 201 -8.24 17.32 -5.11
C ALA A 201 -7.82 16.29 -4.05
N GLY A 202 -6.71 15.58 -4.27
CA GLY A 202 -6.10 14.68 -3.29
C GLY A 202 -5.70 15.43 -2.01
N ALA A 203 -5.04 16.58 -2.13
CA ALA A 203 -4.72 17.43 -0.98
C ALA A 203 -5.97 18.01 -0.30
N ALA A 204 -6.97 18.46 -1.07
CA ALA A 204 -8.23 18.96 -0.52
C ALA A 204 -9.02 17.86 0.22
N SER A 205 -8.81 16.58 -0.10
CA SER A 205 -9.49 15.44 0.52
C SER A 205 -8.88 14.99 1.85
N ILE A 206 -7.84 15.66 2.36
CA ILE A 206 -7.19 15.37 3.65
C ILE A 206 -8.18 15.23 4.82
N PRO A 207 -9.19 16.11 5.00
CA PRO A 207 -10.14 15.97 6.09
C PRO A 207 -10.88 14.63 6.10
N PHE A 208 -11.18 14.07 4.92
CA PHE A 208 -11.81 12.75 4.80
C PHE A 208 -10.86 11.64 5.26
N ALA A 209 -9.57 11.74 4.96
CA ALA A 209 -8.58 10.78 5.46
C ALA A 209 -8.47 10.81 6.99
N PHE A 210 -8.52 12.00 7.61
CA PHE A 210 -8.57 12.10 9.07
C PHE A 210 -9.86 11.51 9.66
N ALA A 211 -11.01 11.78 9.06
CA ALA A 211 -12.29 11.20 9.47
C ALA A 211 -12.28 9.67 9.38
N GLY A 212 -11.78 9.12 8.27
CA GLY A 212 -11.60 7.69 8.08
C GLY A 212 -10.64 7.09 9.09
N GLY A 213 -9.50 7.75 9.34
CA GLY A 213 -8.53 7.34 10.33
C GLY A 213 -9.11 7.27 11.75
N TRP A 214 -9.87 8.29 12.15
CA TRP A 214 -10.57 8.33 13.43
C TRP A 214 -11.60 7.20 13.58
N LEU A 215 -12.44 6.99 12.56
CA LEU A 215 -13.43 5.92 12.59
C LEU A 215 -12.78 4.55 12.58
N GLY A 216 -11.76 4.35 11.74
CA GLY A 216 -11.04 3.09 11.66
C GLY A 216 -10.34 2.72 12.96
N ARG A 217 -9.88 3.71 13.74
CA ARG A 217 -9.33 3.49 15.07
C ARG A 217 -10.42 3.04 16.05
N ARG A 218 -11.56 3.72 16.08
CA ARG A 218 -12.72 3.33 16.90
C ARG A 218 -13.16 1.91 16.61
N VAL A 219 -13.27 1.56 15.33
CA VAL A 219 -13.64 0.21 14.88
C VAL A 219 -12.59 -0.81 15.32
N LEU A 220 -11.30 -0.54 15.13
CA LEU A 220 -10.22 -1.44 15.57
C LEU A 220 -10.27 -1.71 17.07
N ASP A 221 -10.45 -0.68 17.89
CA ASP A 221 -10.48 -0.80 19.35
C ASP A 221 -11.69 -1.65 19.83
N MET A 222 -12.74 -1.77 19.02
CA MET A 222 -13.93 -2.60 19.29
C MET A 222 -13.85 -4.02 18.70
N MET A 223 -12.92 -4.29 17.78
CA MET A 223 -12.83 -5.56 17.07
C MET A 223 -12.03 -6.60 17.86
N SER A 224 -12.59 -7.82 17.99
CA SER A 224 -11.79 -8.96 18.43
C SER A 224 -10.80 -9.38 17.33
N GLN A 225 -9.67 -9.99 17.72
CA GLN A 225 -8.67 -10.51 16.78
C GLN A 225 -9.28 -11.47 15.73
N ARG A 226 -10.30 -12.25 16.14
CA ARG A 226 -11.03 -13.17 15.25
C ARG A 226 -11.78 -12.40 14.16
N VAL A 227 -12.57 -11.40 14.55
CA VAL A 227 -13.34 -10.57 13.58
C VAL A 227 -12.38 -9.84 12.65
N PHE A 228 -11.28 -9.30 13.19
CA PHE A 228 -10.24 -8.66 12.39
C PHE A 228 -9.69 -9.57 11.28
N ASN A 229 -9.28 -10.79 11.64
CA ASN A 229 -8.74 -11.76 10.69
C ASN A 229 -9.79 -12.16 9.62
N PHE A 230 -11.01 -12.45 10.04
CA PHE A 230 -12.09 -12.85 9.12
C PHE A 230 -12.48 -11.72 8.15
N SER A 231 -12.62 -10.48 8.64
CA SER A 231 -12.95 -9.34 7.78
C SER A 231 -11.86 -9.08 6.73
N LEU A 232 -10.59 -9.13 7.14
CA LEU A 232 -9.46 -8.91 6.24
C LEU A 232 -9.41 -9.99 5.15
N LEU A 233 -9.45 -11.27 5.53
CA LEU A 233 -9.38 -12.39 4.59
C LEU A 233 -10.61 -12.46 3.70
N GLY A 234 -11.80 -12.22 4.25
CA GLY A 234 -13.06 -12.24 3.49
C GLY A 234 -13.10 -11.16 2.41
N LEU A 235 -12.72 -9.93 2.74
CA LEU A 235 -12.66 -8.83 1.77
C LEU A 235 -11.58 -9.07 0.71
N ALA A 236 -10.39 -9.53 1.12
CA ALA A 236 -9.32 -9.87 0.18
C ALA A 236 -9.74 -11.01 -0.76
N ALA A 237 -10.43 -12.05 -0.25
CA ALA A 237 -10.89 -13.18 -1.06
C ALA A 237 -11.98 -12.77 -2.06
N ALA A 238 -13.00 -12.03 -1.60
CA ALA A 238 -14.09 -11.57 -2.46
C ALA A 238 -13.58 -10.71 -3.62
N THR A 239 -12.67 -9.78 -3.31
CA THR A 239 -12.09 -8.91 -4.33
C THR A 239 -11.09 -9.62 -5.24
N ALA A 240 -10.28 -10.55 -4.71
CA ALA A 240 -9.39 -11.38 -5.51
C ALA A 240 -10.16 -12.20 -6.54
N LEU A 241 -11.22 -12.91 -6.10
CA LEU A 241 -12.06 -13.71 -6.98
C LEU A 241 -12.69 -12.86 -8.09
N ARG A 242 -13.19 -11.68 -7.74
CA ARG A 242 -13.81 -10.78 -8.71
C ARG A 242 -12.82 -10.28 -9.75
N LEU A 243 -11.66 -9.78 -9.34
CA LEU A 243 -10.63 -9.28 -10.26
C LEU A 243 -9.99 -10.40 -11.09
N LEU A 244 -9.89 -11.62 -10.55
CA LEU A 244 -9.39 -12.79 -11.27
C LEU A 244 -10.42 -13.39 -12.23
N TRP A 245 -11.70 -13.08 -12.08
CA TRP A 245 -12.74 -13.51 -13.01
C TRP A 245 -12.92 -12.57 -14.20
N GLU A 246 -12.86 -11.24 -13.97
CA GLU A 246 -13.03 -10.20 -14.99
C GLU A 246 -11.94 -10.15 -16.06
#